data_AF-A0A5D2TEE4-F1
#
_entry.id   AF-A0A5D2TEE4-F1
#
_cell.length_a   1.000
_cell.length_b   1.000
_cell.length_c   1.000
_cell.angle_alpha   90.00
_cell.angle_beta   90.00
_cell.angle_gamma   90.00
#
_symmetry.space_group_name_H-M   'P 1'
#
loop_
_entity.id
_entity.type
_entity.pdbx_description
1 polymer ?
#
loop_
_entity_poly.entity_id
_entity_poly.type
_entity_poly.pdbx_seq_one_letter_code
_entity_poly.pdbx_strand_id
1 'polypeptide(L)'
;MSLNLTGTRFYYSDSKNNFLSSGCGNLATIYGNKTDNLISRFLQPSCRINNKTSSIIGCLLIIPEGLSSFFANMSTKVGSSDYRRKRSCGFVSLTSYDYVFPNDFDTSNKTHVPMQLQWSTPISGECHLNDSSNTSCIFNGEYCWSRLSPIYLCACYRDSNGISYSRSCKGCSTSVGTLLLLLATWSLYKALKRKQKILLKQKYFKRNGGLLLQQHLSSNEGNVENIKLFTSKEMEKATDYYNENRILGQGGQGTVYKGMLIDGSIVAIKKSKMVEGKNFDEKKVERSINEVIILS
;
A
#
# COMPACT_ATOMS: atom_id res chain seq x y z
N MET A 1 -21.13 -4.90 36.74
CA MET A 1 -20.05 -4.18 37.45
C MET A 1 -18.79 -4.32 36.61
N SER A 2 -18.18 -3.22 36.22
CA SER A 2 -16.95 -3.20 35.41
C SER A 2 -15.75 -2.89 36.31
N LEU A 3 -14.58 -3.40 35.93
CA LEU A 3 -13.33 -3.09 36.60
C LEU A 3 -12.80 -1.77 36.03
N ASN A 4 -12.46 -0.81 36.89
CA ASN A 4 -11.83 0.43 36.43
C ASN A 4 -10.31 0.26 36.44
N LEU A 5 -9.69 0.23 35.26
CA LEU A 5 -8.24 0.10 35.10
C LEU A 5 -7.54 1.45 34.88
N THR A 6 -8.27 2.56 34.92
CA THR A 6 -7.69 3.90 34.80
C THR A 6 -6.61 4.13 35.85
N GLY A 7 -5.43 4.58 35.42
CA GLY A 7 -4.26 4.76 36.28
C GLY A 7 -3.37 3.52 36.42
N THR A 8 -3.81 2.36 35.93
CA THR A 8 -2.95 1.17 35.79
C THR A 8 -2.28 1.14 34.41
N ARG A 9 -1.31 0.24 34.23
CA ARG A 9 -0.70 -0.03 32.90
C ARG A 9 -1.56 -0.95 32.03
N PHE A 10 -2.68 -1.44 32.55
CA PHE A 10 -3.53 -2.42 31.88
C PHE A 10 -4.75 -1.73 31.26
N TYR A 11 -5.19 -2.26 30.14
CA TYR A 11 -6.44 -1.90 29.46
C TYR A 11 -7.08 -3.17 28.91
N TYR A 12 -8.34 -3.08 28.50
CA TYR A 12 -9.05 -4.20 27.90
C TYR A 12 -8.49 -4.49 26.51
N SER A 13 -8.13 -5.74 26.22
CA SER A 13 -7.66 -6.11 24.89
C SER A 13 -8.79 -5.97 23.86
N ASP A 14 -8.58 -5.15 22.85
CA ASP A 14 -9.51 -4.87 21.75
C ASP A 14 -9.62 -6.06 20.77
N SER A 15 -8.58 -6.89 20.69
CA SER A 15 -8.52 -8.06 19.80
C SER A 15 -8.97 -9.37 20.45
N LYS A 16 -8.94 -9.45 21.79
CA LYS A 16 -9.27 -10.66 22.55
C LYS A 16 -10.58 -10.59 23.31
N ASN A 17 -11.24 -9.43 23.35
CA ASN A 17 -12.54 -9.28 23.98
C ASN A 17 -13.58 -8.71 23.00
N ASN A 18 -14.84 -8.85 23.36
CA ASN A 18 -15.98 -8.25 22.68
C ASN A 18 -17.01 -7.78 23.70
N PHE A 19 -17.84 -6.81 23.31
CA PHE A 19 -19.08 -6.56 24.04
C PHE A 19 -20.11 -7.59 23.62
N LEU A 20 -20.71 -8.22 24.63
CA LEU A 20 -21.81 -9.15 24.44
C LEU A 20 -23.04 -8.62 25.14
N SER A 21 -24.16 -8.64 24.41
CA SER A 21 -25.49 -8.46 24.97
C SER A 21 -26.27 -9.76 24.78
N SER A 22 -26.94 -10.25 25.82
CA SER A 22 -27.79 -11.44 25.75
C SER A 22 -29.15 -11.14 26.37
N GLY A 23 -30.23 -11.56 25.70
CA GLY A 23 -31.59 -11.23 26.12
C GLY A 23 -32.53 -10.87 24.98
N CYS A 24 -33.72 -10.39 25.33
CA CYS A 24 -34.72 -9.90 24.39
C CYS A 24 -35.42 -8.64 24.91
N GLY A 25 -35.83 -7.75 24.00
CA GLY A 25 -36.66 -6.57 24.29
C GLY A 25 -35.98 -5.42 25.04
N ASN A 26 -34.70 -5.53 25.38
CA ASN A 26 -33.94 -4.47 26.05
C ASN A 26 -33.04 -3.68 25.08
N LEU A 27 -32.77 -2.43 25.44
CA LEU A 27 -31.74 -1.62 24.81
C LEU A 27 -30.50 -1.61 25.72
N ALA A 28 -29.42 -2.27 25.30
CA ALA A 28 -28.12 -2.16 25.96
C ALA A 28 -27.40 -0.92 25.44
N THR A 29 -26.76 -0.16 26.33
CA THR A 29 -25.99 1.04 26.02
C THR A 29 -24.65 0.96 26.72
N ILE A 30 -23.57 1.24 26.00
CA ILE A 30 -22.20 1.10 26.49
C ILE A 30 -21.47 2.43 26.35
N TYR A 31 -20.76 2.80 27.41
CA TYR A 31 -20.00 4.04 27.55
C TYR A 31 -18.54 3.72 27.90
N GLY A 32 -17.60 4.52 27.41
CA GLY A 32 -16.16 4.35 27.65
C GLY A 32 -15.62 5.02 28.92
N ASN A 33 -16.41 5.88 29.55
CA ASN A 33 -16.12 6.48 30.85
C ASN A 33 -17.45 6.94 31.48
N LYS A 34 -17.47 7.27 32.78
CA LYS A 34 -18.62 7.84 33.49
C LYS A 34 -19.13 9.16 32.89
N THR A 35 -18.31 9.86 32.10
CA THR A 35 -18.68 11.08 31.36
C THR A 35 -19.03 10.74 29.91
N ASP A 36 -20.27 10.31 29.66
CA ASP A 36 -21.03 10.29 28.38
C ASP A 36 -20.32 10.02 27.03
N ASN A 37 -19.17 9.37 27.01
CA ASN A 37 -18.55 8.87 25.79
C ASN A 37 -19.27 7.60 25.35
N LEU A 38 -20.39 7.78 24.65
CA LEU A 38 -21.17 6.69 24.09
C LEU A 38 -20.31 5.88 23.11
N ILE A 39 -20.01 4.64 23.46
CA ILE A 39 -19.34 3.70 22.57
C ILE A 39 -20.36 3.12 21.62
N SER A 40 -21.49 2.61 22.14
CA SER A 40 -22.52 2.01 21.31
C SER A 40 -23.85 1.76 22.01
N ARG A 41 -24.87 1.47 21.20
CA ARG A 41 -26.23 1.06 21.62
C ARG A 41 -26.66 -0.17 20.84
N PHE A 42 -27.25 -1.12 21.53
CA PHE A 42 -27.76 -2.37 20.98
C PHE A 42 -29.21 -2.55 21.35
N LEU A 43 -30.05 -2.79 20.34
CA LEU A 43 -31.41 -3.24 20.58
C LEU A 43 -31.44 -4.76 20.52
N GLN A 44 -31.79 -5.40 21.64
CA GLN A 44 -32.01 -6.84 21.67
C GLN A 44 -33.23 -7.20 20.82
N PRO A 45 -33.26 -8.41 20.22
CA PRO A 45 -34.37 -8.84 19.38
C PRO A 45 -35.68 -8.88 20.16
N SER A 46 -36.79 -8.87 19.42
CA SER A 46 -38.12 -9.06 20.00
C SER A 46 -38.22 -10.43 20.70
N CYS A 47 -38.90 -10.47 21.84
CA CYS A 47 -39.13 -11.69 22.60
C CYS A 47 -40.14 -12.65 21.92
N ARG A 48 -40.69 -12.33 20.73
CA ARG A 48 -41.78 -13.08 20.09
C ARG A 48 -41.52 -13.37 18.62
N ILE A 49 -41.22 -14.62 18.27
CA ILE A 49 -41.48 -15.21 16.92
C ILE A 49 -41.80 -16.71 17.09
N ASN A 50 -42.98 -17.15 16.63
CA ASN A 50 -43.45 -18.54 16.41
C ASN A 50 -42.62 -19.70 17.00
N ASN A 51 -42.88 -20.08 18.26
CA ASN A 51 -42.39 -21.30 18.96
C ASN A 51 -40.89 -21.65 18.86
N LYS A 52 -40.04 -20.80 18.30
CA LYS A 52 -38.58 -20.94 18.27
C LYS A 52 -37.98 -19.63 18.76
N THR A 53 -37.28 -19.69 19.88
CA THR A 53 -36.51 -18.58 20.44
C THR A 53 -35.49 -18.11 19.39
N SER A 54 -35.66 -16.89 18.90
CA SER A 54 -34.67 -16.20 18.08
C SER A 54 -33.39 -16.00 18.89
N SER A 55 -32.24 -16.14 18.22
CA SER A 55 -30.87 -15.94 18.74
C SER A 55 -30.79 -14.94 19.90
N ILE A 56 -30.48 -15.47 21.09
CA ILE A 56 -30.31 -14.72 22.35
C ILE A 56 -28.89 -14.12 22.46
N ILE A 57 -28.10 -14.21 21.40
CA ILE A 57 -26.79 -13.56 21.26
C ILE A 57 -27.00 -12.26 20.48
N GLY A 58 -26.93 -11.15 21.19
CA GLY A 58 -26.92 -9.81 20.65
C GLY A 58 -25.59 -9.50 19.94
N CYS A 59 -25.59 -8.39 19.21
CA CYS A 59 -24.48 -7.97 18.37
C CYS A 59 -23.13 -7.96 19.11
N LEU A 60 -22.12 -8.44 18.41
CA LEU A 60 -20.72 -8.36 18.79
C LEU A 60 -20.17 -7.02 18.31
N LEU A 61 -19.61 -6.21 19.22
CA LEU A 61 -18.81 -5.04 18.84
C LEU A 61 -17.36 -5.21 19.20
N ILE A 62 -16.55 -4.68 18.29
CA ILE A 62 -15.12 -4.43 18.48
C ILE A 62 -14.99 -3.28 19.47
N ILE A 63 -14.09 -3.44 20.43
CA ILE A 63 -13.86 -2.48 21.51
C ILE A 63 -12.88 -1.42 20.99
N PRO A 64 -13.04 -0.14 21.39
CA PRO A 64 -12.03 0.88 21.10
C PRO A 64 -10.66 0.52 21.68
N GLU A 65 -9.59 0.80 20.92
CA GLU A 65 -8.22 0.63 21.41
C GLU A 65 -7.97 1.49 22.67
N GLY A 66 -7.23 0.93 23.63
CA GLY A 66 -6.86 1.63 24.86
C GLY A 66 -7.98 1.79 25.89
N LEU A 67 -9.12 1.09 25.73
CA LEU A 67 -10.23 1.18 26.68
C LEU A 67 -9.82 0.65 28.07
N SER A 68 -9.75 1.54 29.06
CA SER A 68 -9.37 1.20 30.45
C SER A 68 -10.55 1.12 31.42
N SER A 69 -11.71 1.66 31.04
CA SER A 69 -12.93 1.58 31.84
C SER A 69 -14.12 1.52 30.90
N PHE A 70 -15.21 0.92 31.33
CA PHE A 70 -16.47 1.02 30.61
C PHE A 70 -17.62 1.00 31.59
N PHE A 71 -18.78 1.48 31.15
CA PHE A 71 -20.03 1.33 31.87
C PHE A 71 -21.08 0.84 30.89
N ALA A 72 -21.82 -0.20 31.27
CA ALA A 72 -22.91 -0.73 30.48
C ALA A 72 -24.21 -0.55 31.25
N ASN A 73 -25.20 0.03 30.58
CA ASN A 73 -26.54 0.23 31.08
C ASN A 73 -27.54 -0.52 30.20
N MET A 74 -28.65 -0.96 30.77
CA MET A 74 -29.71 -1.62 30.03
C MET A 74 -31.06 -0.99 30.39
N SER A 75 -31.74 -0.47 29.38
CA SER A 75 -33.08 0.12 29.52
C SER A 75 -34.11 -0.73 28.78
N THR A 76 -35.24 -1.01 29.42
CA THR A 76 -36.38 -1.63 28.76
C THR A 76 -36.97 -0.65 27.74
N LYS A 77 -37.12 -1.06 26.48
CA LYS A 77 -37.62 -0.17 25.40
C LYS A 77 -38.97 -0.59 24.82
N VAL A 78 -39.44 -1.80 25.12
CA VAL A 78 -40.71 -2.33 24.60
C VAL A 78 -41.82 -2.12 25.62
N GLY A 79 -42.94 -1.53 25.16
CA GLY A 79 -44.09 -1.14 25.96
C GLY A 79 -44.67 -2.28 26.80
N SER A 80 -44.97 -1.94 28.05
CA SER A 80 -45.38 -2.78 29.17
C SER A 80 -46.77 -3.44 29.04
N SER A 81 -47.37 -3.53 27.85
CA SER A 81 -48.77 -3.97 27.69
C SER A 81 -48.97 -5.49 27.60
N ASP A 82 -47.90 -6.29 27.53
CA ASP A 82 -48.00 -7.75 27.40
C ASP A 82 -47.34 -8.45 28.61
N TYR A 83 -47.88 -8.18 29.81
CA TYR A 83 -47.38 -8.56 31.13
C TYR A 83 -47.36 -10.08 31.42
N ARG A 84 -47.73 -10.94 30.46
CA ARG A 84 -47.95 -12.39 30.69
C ARG A 84 -46.76 -13.30 30.45
N ARG A 85 -45.59 -12.81 30.05
CA ARG A 85 -44.40 -13.68 29.89
C ARG A 85 -43.19 -13.13 30.61
N LYS A 86 -43.00 -13.68 31.82
CA LYS A 86 -41.86 -13.56 32.71
C LYS A 86 -40.52 -13.56 31.94
N ARG A 87 -39.66 -12.63 32.35
CA ARG A 87 -38.20 -12.53 32.12
C ARG A 87 -37.76 -11.97 30.76
N SER A 88 -37.73 -10.64 30.65
CA SER A 88 -36.68 -9.96 29.88
C SER A 88 -35.34 -10.18 30.60
N CYS A 89 -34.73 -11.36 30.44
CA CYS A 89 -33.35 -11.57 30.85
C CYS A 89 -32.49 -10.64 30.02
N GLY A 90 -31.69 -9.80 30.67
CA GLY A 90 -30.91 -8.78 30.03
C GLY A 90 -29.51 -8.75 30.63
N PHE A 91 -28.56 -9.33 29.92
CA PHE A 91 -27.17 -9.37 30.33
C PHE A 91 -26.34 -8.57 29.32
N VAL A 92 -25.50 -7.66 29.81
CA VAL A 92 -24.52 -6.96 28.98
C VAL A 92 -23.19 -6.92 29.73
N SER A 93 -22.14 -7.41 29.08
CA SER A 93 -20.80 -7.38 29.64
C SER A 93 -19.75 -7.44 28.53
N LEU A 94 -18.53 -7.06 28.91
CA LEU A 94 -17.33 -7.37 28.16
C LEU A 94 -16.93 -8.83 28.41
N THR A 95 -16.62 -9.59 27.36
CA THR A 95 -16.24 -11.02 27.45
C THR A 95 -15.07 -11.37 26.54
N SER A 96 -14.28 -12.38 26.93
CA SER A 96 -13.21 -12.95 26.09
C SER A 96 -13.78 -13.67 24.87
N TYR A 97 -13.12 -13.55 23.71
CA TYR A 97 -13.53 -14.20 22.45
C TYR A 97 -13.61 -15.72 22.57
N ASP A 98 -12.70 -16.32 23.34
CA ASP A 98 -12.62 -17.77 23.56
C ASP A 98 -13.72 -18.30 24.52
N TYR A 99 -14.52 -17.41 25.10
CA TYR A 99 -15.57 -17.80 26.03
C TYR A 99 -16.81 -18.27 25.28
N VAL A 100 -16.95 -19.59 25.15
CA VAL A 100 -18.14 -20.23 24.60
C VAL A 100 -19.28 -20.11 25.59
N PHE A 101 -20.33 -19.38 25.22
CA PHE A 101 -21.57 -19.42 25.97
C PHE A 101 -22.23 -20.79 25.74
N PRO A 102 -22.55 -21.54 26.81
CA PRO A 102 -23.46 -22.67 26.67
C PRO A 102 -24.78 -22.16 26.09
N ASN A 103 -25.43 -22.94 25.24
CA ASN A 103 -26.75 -22.63 24.67
C ASN A 103 -27.87 -22.49 25.73
N ASP A 104 -27.51 -22.50 27.01
CA ASP A 104 -28.45 -22.41 28.11
C ASP A 104 -28.86 -20.95 28.33
N PHE A 105 -30.17 -20.74 28.27
CA PHE A 105 -30.82 -19.44 28.21
C PHE A 105 -30.82 -18.69 29.55
N ASP A 106 -30.35 -19.34 30.62
CA ASP A 106 -30.34 -18.78 31.96
C ASP A 106 -29.00 -18.12 32.31
N THR A 107 -28.89 -16.83 31.97
CA THR A 107 -27.77 -15.97 32.38
C THR A 107 -27.93 -15.41 33.79
N SER A 108 -29.01 -15.73 34.50
CA SER A 108 -29.31 -15.14 35.83
C SER A 108 -28.29 -15.51 36.91
N ASN A 109 -27.61 -16.66 36.77
CA ASN A 109 -26.61 -17.14 37.72
C ASN A 109 -25.18 -16.69 37.40
N LYS A 110 -24.93 -15.99 36.28
CA LYS A 110 -23.57 -15.56 35.90
C LYS A 110 -23.21 -14.24 36.57
N THR A 111 -22.43 -14.34 37.63
CA THR A 111 -21.85 -13.19 38.35
C THR A 111 -20.47 -12.81 37.85
N HIS A 112 -19.75 -13.73 37.22
CA HIS A 112 -18.37 -13.57 36.77
C HIS A 112 -18.24 -13.91 35.29
N VAL A 113 -17.41 -13.14 34.59
CA VAL A 113 -17.22 -13.24 33.14
C VAL A 113 -15.75 -13.04 32.82
N PRO A 114 -15.11 -13.95 32.06
CA PRO A 114 -13.70 -13.83 31.77
C PRO A 114 -13.45 -12.70 30.78
N MET A 115 -12.36 -11.97 31.00
CA MET A 115 -11.88 -10.87 30.17
C MET A 115 -10.36 -10.94 30.08
N GLN A 116 -9.79 -10.58 28.94
CA GLN A 116 -8.34 -10.54 28.72
C GLN A 116 -7.83 -9.10 28.81
N LEU A 117 -6.84 -8.87 29.66
CA LEU A 117 -6.20 -7.56 29.77
C LEU A 117 -4.95 -7.50 28.90
N GLN A 118 -4.66 -6.30 28.43
CA GLN A 118 -3.50 -5.99 27.64
C GLN A 118 -2.72 -4.88 28.34
N TRP A 119 -1.40 -4.97 28.30
CA TRP A 119 -0.50 -4.01 28.96
C TRP A 119 0.52 -3.38 28.00
N SER A 120 0.47 -3.79 26.73
CA SER A 120 1.34 -3.31 25.67
C SER A 120 0.63 -3.44 24.32
N THR A 121 0.89 -2.51 23.40
CA THR A 121 0.44 -2.64 22.00
C THR A 121 1.36 -3.61 21.27
N PRO A 122 0.88 -4.79 20.83
CA PRO A 122 1.71 -5.74 20.13
C PRO A 122 2.11 -5.18 18.77
N ILE A 123 3.41 -5.23 18.46
CA ILE A 123 3.93 -4.95 17.13
C ILE A 123 4.32 -6.30 16.55
N SER A 124 3.55 -6.79 15.58
CA SER A 124 3.85 -8.04 14.89
C SER A 124 5.04 -7.86 13.95
N GLY A 125 6.02 -8.74 14.07
CA GLY A 125 7.19 -8.78 13.21
C GLY A 125 7.91 -10.11 13.37
N GLU A 126 8.81 -10.40 12.44
CA GLU A 126 9.71 -11.54 12.55
C GLU A 126 10.73 -11.24 13.66
N CYS A 127 10.65 -11.97 14.78
CA CYS A 127 11.59 -11.80 15.88
C CYS A 127 12.60 -12.95 15.86
N HIS A 128 13.82 -12.62 15.43
CA HIS A 128 14.98 -13.51 15.58
C HIS A 128 15.56 -13.28 16.98
N LEU A 129 15.23 -14.16 17.92
CA LEU A 129 15.91 -14.20 19.20
C LEU A 129 17.26 -14.89 18.99
N ASN A 130 18.34 -14.12 18.98
CA ASN A 130 19.67 -14.68 19.12
C ASN A 130 19.85 -15.18 20.57
N ASP A 131 20.63 -16.23 20.76
CA ASP A 131 21.03 -16.77 22.08
C ASP A 131 21.90 -15.76 22.83
N SER A 132 21.27 -14.68 23.28
CA SER A 132 21.86 -13.66 24.13
C SER A 132 21.46 -13.91 25.59
N SER A 133 22.27 -13.43 26.52
CA SER A 133 22.06 -13.57 27.97
C SER A 133 20.76 -12.93 28.50
N ASN A 134 20.05 -12.15 27.68
CA ASN A 134 18.81 -11.47 28.04
C ASN A 134 17.53 -12.18 27.59
N THR A 135 17.65 -13.34 26.92
CA THR A 135 16.50 -14.14 26.49
C THR A 135 16.04 -15.07 27.61
N SER A 136 14.77 -14.96 28.01
CA SER A 136 14.12 -15.86 28.96
C SER A 136 13.10 -16.72 28.23
N CYS A 137 13.16 -18.03 28.43
CA CYS A 137 12.23 -18.99 27.83
C CYS A 137 11.61 -19.88 28.90
N ILE A 138 10.35 -20.30 28.69
CA ILE A 138 9.74 -21.38 29.47
C ILE A 138 10.44 -22.70 29.12
N PHE A 139 10.44 -23.66 30.04
CA PHE A 139 11.12 -24.98 29.95
C PHE A 139 10.96 -25.72 28.60
N ASN A 140 9.84 -25.52 27.88
CA ASN A 140 9.56 -26.19 26.60
C ASN A 140 9.90 -25.34 25.36
N GLY A 141 10.40 -24.12 25.54
CA GLY A 141 10.65 -23.16 24.47
C GLY A 141 9.39 -22.72 23.71
N GLU A 142 8.20 -22.96 24.25
CA GLU A 142 6.92 -22.53 23.66
C GLU A 142 6.75 -21.01 23.70
N TYR A 143 7.32 -20.39 24.72
CA TYR A 143 7.27 -18.95 24.93
C TYR A 143 8.64 -18.46 25.35
N CYS A 144 9.18 -17.51 24.60
CA CYS A 144 10.44 -16.85 24.85
C CYS A 144 10.24 -15.33 24.80
N TRP A 145 10.93 -14.59 25.63
CA TRP A 145 10.91 -13.14 25.57
C TRP A 145 12.28 -12.55 25.88
N SER A 146 12.54 -11.37 25.35
CA SER A 146 13.75 -10.62 25.62
C SER A 146 13.41 -9.14 25.74
N ARG A 147 14.07 -8.48 26.69
CA ARG A 147 13.90 -7.04 26.90
C ARG A 147 14.82 -6.28 25.95
N LEU A 148 14.25 -5.59 24.98
CA LEU A 148 15.01 -4.77 24.01
C LEU A 148 15.39 -3.41 24.62
N SER A 149 14.52 -2.84 25.45
CA SER A 149 14.74 -1.57 26.14
C SER A 149 13.87 -1.48 27.41
N PRO A 150 13.93 -0.39 28.19
CA PRO A 150 13.02 -0.19 29.31
C PRO A 150 11.53 -0.23 28.94
N ILE A 151 11.19 0.11 27.69
CA ILE A 151 9.83 0.29 27.17
C ILE A 151 9.42 -0.74 26.10
N TYR A 152 10.37 -1.50 25.56
CA TYR A 152 10.11 -2.50 24.51
C TYR A 152 10.48 -3.91 24.99
N LEU A 153 9.52 -4.83 24.86
CA LEU A 153 9.69 -6.25 25.09
C LEU A 153 9.47 -6.98 23.76
N CYS A 154 10.43 -7.79 23.28
CA CYS A 154 10.12 -8.79 22.26
C CYS A 154 9.58 -10.03 22.98
N ALA A 155 8.43 -10.52 22.55
CA ALA A 155 7.88 -11.81 22.94
C ALA A 155 7.70 -12.66 21.69
N CYS A 156 8.25 -13.87 21.73
CA CYS A 156 8.15 -14.90 20.71
C CYS A 156 7.30 -16.06 21.24
N TYR A 157 6.41 -16.53 20.38
CA TYR A 157 5.56 -17.67 20.63
C TYR A 157 5.93 -18.73 19.60
N ARG A 158 6.23 -19.95 20.05
CA ARG A 158 6.42 -21.09 19.17
C ARG A 158 5.04 -21.55 18.74
N ASP A 159 4.67 -21.32 17.49
CA ASP A 159 3.44 -21.88 16.92
C ASP A 159 3.59 -23.41 16.91
N SER A 160 3.03 -24.08 17.92
CA SER A 160 2.91 -25.54 17.98
C SER A 160 1.86 -26.07 17.01
N ASN A 161 1.01 -25.18 16.49
CA ASN A 161 0.19 -25.43 15.32
C ASN A 161 0.75 -24.59 14.18
N GLY A 162 1.31 -25.24 13.16
CA GLY A 162 1.58 -24.65 11.84
C GLY A 162 0.29 -24.25 11.09
N ILE A 163 -0.65 -23.66 11.80
CA ILE A 163 -1.82 -22.98 11.25
C ILE A 163 -1.67 -21.55 11.69
N SER A 164 -0.91 -20.80 10.90
CA SER A 164 -1.17 -19.37 10.75
C SER A 164 -2.68 -19.22 10.66
N TYR A 165 -3.31 -18.64 11.69
CA TYR A 165 -4.59 -17.98 11.51
C TYR A 165 -4.32 -16.76 10.64
N SER A 166 -4.06 -17.03 9.35
CA SER A 166 -4.56 -16.14 8.32
C SER A 166 -6.04 -16.03 8.67
N ARG A 167 -6.47 -14.80 8.99
CA ARG A 167 -7.86 -14.45 8.81
C ARG A 167 -8.17 -14.79 7.37
N SER A 168 -8.63 -16.02 7.14
CA SER A 168 -9.39 -16.36 5.96
C SER A 168 -10.66 -15.53 6.06
N CYS A 169 -10.57 -14.29 5.59
CA CYS A 169 -11.65 -13.72 4.82
C CYS A 169 -11.98 -14.78 3.76
N LYS A 170 -13.02 -15.58 4.03
CA LYS A 170 -13.77 -16.27 2.98
C LYS A 170 -14.34 -15.15 2.09
N GLY A 171 -13.53 -14.72 1.13
CA GLY A 171 -13.82 -13.65 0.19
C GLY A 171 -12.64 -12.73 -0.10
N CYS A 172 -11.57 -13.20 -0.75
CA CYS A 172 -10.73 -12.41 -1.67
C CYS A 172 -9.64 -13.26 -2.34
N SER A 173 -10.01 -14.18 -3.24
CA SER A 173 -9.06 -14.72 -4.24
C SER A 173 -9.06 -13.89 -5.53
N THR A 174 -9.83 -12.80 -5.59
CA THR A 174 -9.96 -11.94 -6.77
C THR A 174 -8.92 -10.81 -6.82
N SER A 175 -8.24 -10.48 -5.72
CA SER A 175 -7.32 -9.33 -5.66
C SER A 175 -5.89 -9.64 -6.11
N VAL A 176 -5.35 -10.83 -5.81
CA VAL A 176 -3.98 -11.18 -6.24
C VAL A 176 -3.92 -11.43 -7.75
N GLY A 177 -4.92 -12.13 -8.30
CA GLY A 177 -5.00 -12.38 -9.74
C GLY A 177 -5.13 -11.09 -10.56
N THR A 178 -5.94 -10.14 -10.08
CA THR A 178 -6.08 -8.83 -10.74
C THR A 178 -4.80 -8.02 -10.69
N LEU A 179 -4.07 -8.04 -9.57
CA LEU A 179 -2.77 -7.35 -9.47
C LEU A 179 -1.73 -7.93 -10.45
N LEU A 180 -1.64 -9.27 -10.56
CA LEU A 180 -0.74 -9.92 -11.51
C LEU A 180 -1.12 -9.61 -12.97
N LEU A 181 -2.41 -9.58 -13.30
CA LEU A 181 -2.89 -9.19 -14.63
C LEU A 181 -2.57 -7.73 -14.97
N LEU A 182 -2.70 -6.82 -14.01
CA LEU A 182 -2.33 -5.41 -14.19
C LEU A 182 -0.81 -5.24 -14.42
N LEU A 183 0.02 -5.99 -13.69
CA LEU A 183 1.48 -5.96 -13.88
C LEU A 183 1.90 -6.56 -15.23
N ALA A 184 1.28 -7.65 -15.65
CA ALA A 184 1.53 -8.29 -16.94
C ALA A 184 1.14 -7.37 -18.11
N THR A 185 -0.05 -6.76 -18.05
CA THR A 185 -0.54 -5.83 -19.07
C THR A 185 0.32 -4.56 -19.14
N TRP A 186 0.72 -3.99 -18.01
CA TRP A 186 1.67 -2.87 -17.96
C TRP A 186 2.99 -3.24 -18.65
N SER A 187 3.57 -4.39 -18.29
CA SER A 187 4.86 -4.84 -18.82
C SER A 187 4.82 -5.02 -20.34
N LEU A 188 3.74 -5.63 -20.85
CA LEU A 188 3.49 -5.77 -22.27
C LEU A 188 3.34 -4.41 -22.98
N TYR A 189 2.54 -3.49 -22.41
CA TYR A 189 2.38 -2.12 -22.93
C TYR A 189 3.74 -1.41 -23.03
N LYS A 190 4.57 -1.49 -21.98
CA LYS A 190 5.91 -0.89 -21.96
C LYS A 190 6.82 -1.51 -23.02
N ALA A 191 6.74 -2.83 -23.24
CA ALA A 191 7.50 -3.53 -24.28
C ALA A 191 7.07 -3.10 -25.70
N LEU A 192 5.76 -3.01 -25.97
CA LEU A 192 5.23 -2.54 -27.26
C LEU A 192 5.65 -1.10 -27.55
N LYS A 193 5.55 -0.20 -26.56
CA LYS A 193 5.97 1.19 -26.69
C LYS A 193 7.48 1.34 -26.91
N ARG A 194 8.29 0.47 -26.29
CA ARG A 194 9.75 0.41 -26.55
C ARG A 194 10.04 -0.04 -27.98
N LYS A 195 9.37 -1.08 -28.48
CA LYS A 195 9.53 -1.56 -29.86
C LYS A 195 9.18 -0.47 -30.88
N GLN A 196 8.06 0.24 -30.70
CA GLN A 196 7.69 1.35 -31.58
C GLN A 196 8.74 2.47 -31.60
N LYS A 197 9.30 2.85 -30.43
CA LYS A 197 10.38 3.86 -30.37
C LYS A 197 11.64 3.41 -31.09
N ILE A 198 12.03 2.13 -30.98
CA ILE A 198 13.19 1.58 -31.69
C ILE A 198 12.96 1.59 -33.20
N LEU A 199 11.79 1.12 -33.66
CA LEU A 199 11.43 1.12 -35.07
C LEU A 199 11.39 2.53 -35.66
N LEU A 200 10.86 3.50 -34.92
CA LEU A 200 10.82 4.89 -35.35
C LEU A 200 12.23 5.48 -35.44
N LYS A 201 13.09 5.22 -34.46
CA LYS A 201 14.51 5.60 -34.50
C LYS A 201 15.23 4.99 -35.69
N GLN A 202 15.01 3.71 -35.99
CA GLN A 202 15.58 3.03 -37.16
C GLN A 202 15.06 3.63 -38.47
N LYS A 203 13.77 3.97 -38.55
CA LYS A 203 13.17 4.64 -39.71
C LYS A 203 13.82 6.00 -39.96
N TYR A 204 14.01 6.82 -38.91
CA TYR A 204 14.70 8.10 -39.04
C TYR A 204 16.19 7.93 -39.36
N PHE A 205 16.86 6.95 -38.77
CA PHE A 205 18.26 6.64 -39.08
C PHE A 205 18.44 6.28 -40.55
N LYS A 206 17.60 5.38 -41.08
CA LYS A 206 17.62 5.00 -42.51
C LYS A 206 17.29 6.19 -43.41
N ARG A 207 16.29 7.00 -43.06
CA ARG A 207 15.86 8.16 -43.85
C ARG A 207 16.91 9.28 -43.87
N ASN A 208 17.64 9.49 -42.79
CA ASN A 208 18.65 10.54 -42.67
C ASN A 208 20.03 10.11 -43.21
N GLY A 209 20.10 9.06 -44.03
CA GLY A 209 21.37 8.59 -44.61
C GLY A 209 22.26 7.83 -43.62
N GLY A 210 21.73 7.33 -42.51
CA GLY A 210 22.52 6.62 -41.49
C GLY A 210 23.22 5.36 -42.00
N LEU A 211 22.69 4.69 -43.03
CA LEU A 211 23.37 3.57 -43.69
C LEU A 211 24.61 4.04 -44.47
N LEU A 212 24.54 5.20 -45.14
CA LEU A 212 25.69 5.79 -45.84
C LEU A 212 26.76 6.22 -44.84
N LEU A 213 26.34 6.85 -43.74
CA LEU A 213 27.23 7.18 -42.62
C LEU A 213 27.95 5.93 -42.08
N GLN A 214 27.23 4.82 -41.90
CA GLN A 214 27.81 3.56 -41.43
C GLN A 214 28.76 2.94 -42.46
N GLN A 215 28.48 3.05 -43.76
CA GLN A 215 29.34 2.56 -44.83
C GLN A 215 30.65 3.36 -44.89
N HIS A 216 30.58 4.69 -44.79
CA HIS A 216 31.78 5.55 -44.71
C HIS A 216 32.60 5.27 -43.46
N LEU A 217 31.98 5.13 -42.28
CA LEU A 217 32.69 4.77 -41.05
C LEU A 217 33.35 3.38 -41.14
N SER A 218 32.76 2.44 -41.89
CA SER A 218 33.30 1.08 -42.07
C SER A 218 34.38 0.99 -43.15
N SER A 219 34.41 1.89 -44.14
CA SER A 219 35.39 1.83 -45.25
C SER A 219 36.67 2.64 -44.99
N ASN A 220 36.72 3.45 -43.94
CA ASN A 220 37.77 4.45 -43.72
C ASN A 220 38.94 3.95 -42.86
N GLU A 221 39.35 2.70 -43.03
CA GLU A 221 40.55 2.14 -42.36
C GLU A 221 41.89 2.72 -42.87
N GLY A 222 41.87 3.75 -43.72
CA GLY A 222 43.09 4.38 -44.23
C GLY A 222 42.94 5.84 -44.69
N ASN A 223 43.27 6.78 -43.79
CA ASN A 223 43.94 8.06 -44.08
C ASN A 223 43.16 9.30 -44.60
N VAL A 224 41.90 9.52 -44.20
CA VAL A 224 41.20 10.83 -44.29
C VAL A 224 40.52 11.15 -42.95
N GLU A 225 40.50 12.43 -42.53
CA GLU A 225 40.01 12.91 -41.22
C GLU A 225 38.80 12.12 -40.67
N ASN A 226 38.98 11.48 -39.51
CA ASN A 226 37.98 10.60 -38.93
C ASN A 226 36.69 11.37 -38.57
N ILE A 227 35.59 11.06 -39.27
CA ILE A 227 34.26 11.56 -38.95
C ILE A 227 33.92 11.19 -37.49
N LYS A 228 33.86 12.19 -36.61
CA LYS A 228 33.53 12.01 -35.19
C LYS A 228 32.02 12.08 -34.99
N LEU A 229 31.47 11.06 -34.35
CA LEU A 229 30.03 11.00 -34.05
C LEU A 229 29.73 11.74 -32.74
N PHE A 230 28.82 12.71 -32.81
CA PHE A 230 28.36 13.45 -31.63
C PHE A 230 26.88 13.18 -31.36
N THR A 231 26.52 13.10 -30.09
CA THR A 231 25.14 12.96 -29.63
C THR A 231 24.41 14.31 -29.65
N SER A 232 23.08 14.31 -29.79
CA SER A 232 22.25 15.54 -29.70
C SER A 232 22.54 16.34 -28.44
N LYS A 233 22.73 15.64 -27.30
CA LYS A 233 22.98 16.26 -26.00
C LYS A 233 24.34 16.97 -25.94
N GLU A 234 25.36 16.43 -26.60
CA GLU A 234 26.67 17.10 -26.69
C GLU A 234 26.58 18.36 -27.54
N MET A 235 25.86 18.30 -28.66
CA MET A 235 25.65 19.48 -29.52
C MET A 235 24.81 20.56 -28.82
N GLU A 236 23.77 20.17 -28.08
CA GLU A 236 22.97 21.07 -27.24
C GLU A 236 23.84 21.76 -26.20
N LYS A 237 24.61 20.99 -25.40
CA LYS A 237 25.50 21.58 -24.40
C LYS A 237 26.55 22.50 -25.02
N ALA A 238 27.15 22.09 -26.13
CA ALA A 238 28.18 22.87 -26.79
C ALA A 238 27.67 24.24 -27.26
N THR A 239 26.41 24.30 -27.68
CA THR A 239 25.75 25.51 -28.17
C THR A 239 24.97 26.28 -27.10
N ASP A 240 25.05 25.87 -25.83
CA ASP A 240 24.20 26.40 -24.75
C ASP A 240 22.70 26.30 -25.12
N TYR A 241 22.25 25.08 -25.40
CA TYR A 241 20.87 24.76 -25.81
C TYR A 241 20.40 25.49 -27.08
N TYR A 242 21.30 25.67 -28.05
CA TYR A 242 21.05 26.45 -29.28
C TYR A 242 20.67 27.91 -28.99
N ASN A 243 21.39 28.56 -28.08
CA ASN A 243 21.21 29.95 -27.72
C ASN A 243 21.31 30.88 -28.95
N GLU A 244 20.30 31.74 -29.14
CA GLU A 244 20.25 32.67 -30.28
C GLU A 244 21.40 33.68 -30.28
N ASN A 245 21.91 34.05 -29.09
CA ASN A 245 23.07 34.93 -28.94
C ASN A 245 24.38 34.31 -29.45
N ARG A 246 24.37 33.00 -29.73
CA ARG A 246 25.52 32.26 -30.26
C ARG A 246 25.37 31.96 -31.75
N ILE A 247 24.39 32.54 -32.44
CA ILE A 247 24.22 32.39 -33.88
C ILE A 247 25.37 33.12 -34.61
N LEU A 248 26.07 32.38 -35.47
CA LEU A 248 27.09 32.90 -36.38
C LEU A 248 26.50 33.26 -37.76
N GLY A 249 25.39 32.63 -38.14
CA GLY A 249 24.70 32.92 -39.40
C GLY A 249 23.45 32.07 -39.59
N GLN A 250 22.49 32.59 -40.35
CA GLN A 250 21.22 31.92 -40.64
C GLN A 250 20.89 32.00 -42.13
N GLY A 251 20.53 30.88 -42.74
CA GLY A 251 20.18 30.80 -44.17
C GLY A 251 19.07 29.79 -44.46
N GLY A 252 18.83 29.52 -45.76
CA GLY A 252 17.76 28.62 -46.21
C GLY A 252 17.95 27.14 -45.81
N GLN A 253 19.20 26.74 -45.56
CA GLN A 253 19.55 25.36 -45.21
C GLN A 253 19.64 25.11 -43.70
N GLY A 254 19.73 26.15 -42.87
CA GLY A 254 19.91 25.99 -41.44
C GLY A 254 20.40 27.23 -40.73
N THR A 255 20.67 27.07 -39.44
CA THR A 255 21.27 28.08 -38.56
C THR A 255 22.60 27.54 -38.04
N VAL A 256 23.64 28.36 -38.09
CA VAL A 256 24.99 28.01 -37.62
C VAL A 256 25.23 28.66 -36.27
N TYR A 257 25.64 27.88 -35.28
CA TYR A 257 25.90 28.32 -33.91
C TYR A 257 27.38 28.17 -33.57
N LYS A 258 27.91 29.08 -32.75
CA LYS A 258 29.22 28.95 -32.11
C LYS A 258 29.11 27.97 -30.95
N GLY A 259 29.69 26.79 -31.10
CA GLY A 259 29.77 25.74 -30.08
C GLY A 259 31.10 25.70 -29.35
N MET A 260 31.11 25.17 -28.12
CA MET A 260 32.31 24.77 -27.38
C MET A 260 32.17 23.32 -26.95
N LEU A 261 33.00 22.43 -27.47
CA LEU A 261 33.00 21.01 -27.09
C LEU A 261 33.51 20.83 -25.65
N ILE A 262 33.34 19.62 -25.10
CA ILE A 262 33.76 19.29 -23.72
C ILE A 262 35.28 19.42 -23.55
N ASP A 263 36.05 19.17 -24.61
CA ASP A 263 37.50 19.34 -24.64
C ASP A 263 37.96 20.81 -24.78
N GLY A 264 37.03 21.77 -24.80
CA GLY A 264 37.30 23.20 -24.94
C GLY A 264 37.40 23.69 -26.38
N SER A 265 37.32 22.80 -27.38
CA SER A 265 37.42 23.18 -28.79
C SER A 265 36.23 24.03 -29.23
N ILE A 266 36.51 25.17 -29.88
CA ILE A 266 35.48 26.04 -30.47
C ILE A 266 35.13 25.53 -31.87
N VAL A 267 33.85 25.28 -32.11
CA VAL A 267 33.35 24.68 -33.37
C VAL A 267 32.14 25.45 -33.90
N ALA A 268 31.90 25.37 -35.21
CA ALA A 268 30.66 25.84 -35.83
C ALA A 268 29.67 24.67 -35.97
N ILE A 269 28.50 24.77 -35.34
CA ILE A 269 27.47 23.72 -35.36
C ILE A 269 26.30 24.18 -36.23
N LYS A 270 26.12 23.55 -37.40
CA LYS A 270 24.99 23.80 -38.31
C LYS A 270 23.80 22.94 -37.93
N LYS A 271 22.68 23.56 -37.53
CA LYS A 271 21.38 22.92 -37.29
C LYS A 271 20.46 23.16 -38.47
N SER A 272 19.99 22.11 -39.12
CA SER A 272 19.02 22.22 -40.22
C SER A 272 17.65 22.69 -39.70
N LYS A 273 16.93 23.49 -40.51
CA LYS A 273 15.55 23.90 -40.17
C LYS A 273 14.60 22.73 -40.46
N MET A 274 14.03 22.12 -39.42
CA MET A 274 12.88 21.21 -39.56
C MET A 274 11.60 22.05 -39.62
N VAL A 275 10.82 21.88 -40.68
CA VAL A 275 9.46 22.44 -40.74
C VAL A 275 8.56 21.48 -39.99
N GLU A 276 8.12 21.87 -38.81
CA GLU A 276 7.16 21.10 -38.02
C GLU A 276 5.80 21.09 -38.75
N GLY A 277 5.25 19.91 -39.05
CA GLY A 277 3.87 19.75 -39.52
C GLY A 277 3.58 19.86 -41.02
N LYS A 278 4.57 19.99 -41.92
CA LYS A 278 4.35 19.85 -43.38
C LYS A 278 5.28 18.79 -43.99
N ASN A 279 4.81 18.13 -45.04
CA ASN A 279 5.48 17.02 -45.72
C ASN A 279 6.99 17.20 -45.80
N PHE A 280 7.73 16.25 -45.24
CA PHE A 280 9.18 16.13 -45.39
C PHE A 280 9.52 15.99 -46.88
N ASP A 281 10.11 17.02 -47.49
CA ASP A 281 10.67 16.93 -48.83
C ASP A 281 11.93 16.06 -48.80
N GLU A 282 11.84 14.84 -49.31
CA GLU A 282 12.97 13.90 -49.44
C GLU A 282 14.14 14.52 -50.21
N LYS A 283 13.83 15.35 -51.22
CA LYS A 283 14.80 16.13 -52.00
C LYS A 283 15.60 17.16 -51.19
N LYS A 284 15.12 17.57 -50.00
CA LYS A 284 15.82 18.51 -49.10
C LYS A 284 16.75 17.79 -48.13
N VAL A 285 16.37 16.57 -47.72
CA VAL A 285 17.20 15.68 -46.89
C VAL A 285 18.38 15.16 -47.70
N GLU A 286 18.15 14.68 -48.92
CA GLU A 286 19.21 14.21 -49.82
C GLU A 286 20.22 15.32 -50.13
N ARG A 287 19.78 16.55 -50.41
CA ARG A 287 20.68 17.70 -50.61
C ARG A 287 21.54 17.98 -49.38
N SER A 288 20.98 17.87 -48.18
CA SER A 288 21.72 18.08 -46.93
C SER A 288 22.73 16.96 -46.65
N ILE A 289 22.39 15.71 -47.00
CA ILE A 289 23.32 14.57 -46.90
C ILE A 289 24.46 14.72 -47.92
N ASN A 290 24.14 15.12 -49.15
CA ASN A 290 25.12 15.29 -50.22
C ASN A 290 26.14 16.40 -49.90
N GLU A 291 25.73 17.49 -49.25
CA GLU A 291 26.66 18.52 -48.77
C GLU A 291 27.68 17.98 -47.76
N VAL A 292 27.24 17.14 -46.83
CA VAL A 292 28.13 16.56 -45.82
C VAL A 292 29.16 15.63 -46.46
N ILE A 293 28.77 14.88 -47.50
CA ILE A 293 29.65 13.97 -48.24
C ILE A 293 30.65 14.74 -49.13
N ILE A 294 30.26 15.87 -49.73
CA ILE A 294 31.15 16.69 -50.58
C ILE A 294 32.17 17.48 -49.74
N LEU A 295 31.85 17.78 -48.48
CA LEU A 295 32.71 18.55 -47.56
C LEU A 295 33.61 17.67 -46.69
N SER A 296 33.45 16.34 -46.71
CA SER A 296 34.30 15.35 -46.04
C SER A 296 35.30 14.73 -47.01
#